data_AF-Q9RGH4-F1
#
_entry.id   AF-Q9RGH4-F1
#
_cell.length_a   1.000
_cell.length_b   1.000
_cell.length_c   1.000
_cell.angle_alpha   90.00
_cell.angle_beta   90.00
_cell.angle_gamma   90.00
#
_symmetry.space_group_name_H-M   'P 1'
#
loop_
_entity.id
_entity.type
_entity.pdbx_description
1 polymer ?
#
loop_
_entity_poly.entity_id
_entity_poly.type
_entity_poly.pdbx_seq_one_letter_code
_entity_poly.pdbx_strand_id
1 'polypeptide(L)'
;MGLAQPVITQQMVIAELTKAGIKRDIAIDLSYRYYKNELTHKDIEYLETTFNLKLEKVEALLQAEIKSLKTELDTKIENVRVELNNKIDNKFNELDNKIDNVRTELKSDIKDLDNKFDTKFNELDTKIDVNKMELKSTLRLHNWMFGTIITISIGILLTLIFK
;
A
#
# COMPACT_ATOMS: atom_id res chain seq x y z
N MET A 1 -77.02 -37.51 20.51
CA MET A 1 -77.69 -37.00 19.30
C MET A 1 -76.80 -35.92 18.71
N GLY A 2 -76.16 -36.16 17.56
CA GLY A 2 -75.39 -35.12 16.87
C GLY A 2 -76.36 -34.07 16.32
N LEU A 3 -76.12 -32.79 16.61
CA LEU A 3 -76.89 -31.69 16.06
C LEU A 3 -76.80 -31.74 14.53
N ALA A 4 -77.93 -31.71 13.83
CA ALA A 4 -77.95 -31.63 12.37
C ALA A 4 -77.20 -30.38 11.93
N GLN A 5 -76.14 -30.53 11.14
CA GLN A 5 -75.46 -29.39 10.56
C GLN A 5 -76.42 -28.67 9.59
N PRO A 6 -76.55 -27.34 9.67
CA PRO A 6 -77.42 -26.61 8.76
C PRO A 6 -76.92 -26.78 7.32
N VAL A 7 -77.81 -27.23 6.43
CA VAL A 7 -77.52 -27.33 5.00
C VAL A 7 -77.51 -25.91 4.43
N ILE A 8 -76.33 -25.40 4.09
CA ILE A 8 -76.16 -24.05 3.52
C ILE A 8 -76.67 -24.06 2.08
N THR A 9 -77.82 -23.44 1.77
CA THR A 9 -78.43 -23.41 0.41
C THR A 9 -77.77 -22.42 -0.56
N GLN A 10 -77.90 -22.62 -1.88
CA GLN A 10 -77.40 -21.66 -2.89
C GLN A 10 -77.96 -20.26 -2.63
N GLN A 11 -79.23 -20.18 -2.22
CA GLN A 11 -79.90 -18.93 -1.93
C GLN A 11 -79.31 -18.23 -0.69
N MET A 12 -78.90 -18.98 0.33
CA MET A 12 -78.23 -18.44 1.51
C MET A 12 -76.87 -17.84 1.14
N VAL A 13 -76.10 -18.53 0.29
CA VAL A 13 -74.81 -18.02 -0.21
C VAL A 13 -75.01 -16.76 -1.06
N ILE A 14 -75.99 -16.75 -1.97
CA ILE A 14 -76.32 -15.56 -2.77
C ILE A 14 -76.68 -14.37 -1.87
N ALA A 15 -77.50 -14.60 -0.84
CA ALA A 15 -77.94 -13.57 0.09
C ALA A 15 -76.75 -12.96 0.86
N GLU A 16 -75.85 -13.78 1.40
CA GLU A 16 -74.66 -13.29 2.12
C GLU A 16 -73.66 -12.59 1.19
N LEU A 17 -73.41 -13.12 -0.02
CA LEU A 17 -72.53 -12.46 -1.00
C LEU A 17 -73.11 -11.10 -1.44
N THR A 18 -74.42 -11.03 -1.69
CA THR A 18 -75.08 -9.77 -2.04
C THR A 18 -75.01 -8.77 -0.87
N LYS A 19 -75.17 -9.24 0.37
CA LYS A 19 -75.04 -8.42 1.59
C LYS A 19 -73.62 -7.91 1.81
N ALA A 20 -72.61 -8.67 1.39
CA ALA A 20 -71.21 -8.25 1.37
C ALA A 20 -70.87 -7.25 0.24
N GLY A 21 -71.87 -6.83 -0.55
CA GLY A 21 -71.70 -5.83 -1.61
C GLY A 21 -71.31 -6.41 -2.97
N ILE A 22 -71.31 -7.73 -3.14
CA ILE A 22 -71.05 -8.38 -4.43
C ILE A 22 -72.29 -8.25 -5.32
N LYS A 23 -72.10 -7.91 -6.60
CA LYS A 23 -73.21 -7.81 -7.55
C LYS A 23 -73.95 -9.15 -7.67
N ARG A 24 -75.28 -9.10 -7.77
CA ARG A 24 -76.16 -10.27 -7.68
C ARG A 24 -75.87 -11.34 -8.75
N ASP A 25 -75.52 -10.93 -9.96
CA ASP A 25 -75.07 -11.79 -11.07
C ASP A 25 -73.78 -12.54 -10.71
N ILE A 26 -72.79 -11.86 -10.13
CA ILE A 26 -71.54 -12.45 -9.65
C ILE A 26 -71.81 -13.38 -8.45
N ALA A 27 -72.70 -13.00 -7.54
CA ALA A 27 -73.08 -13.81 -6.38
C ALA A 27 -73.77 -15.12 -6.78
N ILE A 28 -74.59 -15.11 -7.84
CA ILE A 28 -75.24 -16.29 -8.40
C ILE A 28 -74.21 -17.25 -9.00
N ASP A 29 -73.29 -16.73 -9.81
CA ASP A 29 -72.20 -17.52 -10.42
C ASP A 29 -71.29 -18.15 -9.35
N LEU A 30 -70.87 -17.39 -8.33
CA LEU A 30 -70.05 -17.91 -7.22
C LEU A 30 -70.79 -18.92 -6.35
N SER A 31 -72.08 -18.68 -6.06
CA SER A 31 -72.92 -19.63 -5.32
C SER A 31 -73.11 -20.94 -6.09
N TYR A 32 -73.30 -20.85 -7.40
CA TYR A 32 -73.38 -22.00 -8.29
C TYR A 32 -72.07 -22.80 -8.26
N ARG A 33 -70.92 -22.13 -8.39
CA ARG A 33 -69.59 -22.75 -8.31
C ARG A 33 -69.31 -23.40 -6.95
N TYR A 34 -69.68 -22.74 -5.84
CA TYR A 34 -69.57 -23.30 -4.50
C TYR A 34 -70.39 -24.59 -4.35
N TYR A 35 -71.64 -24.57 -4.83
CA TYR A 35 -72.53 -25.72 -4.77
C TYR A 35 -72.17 -26.87 -5.70
N LYS A 36 -71.53 -26.54 -6.83
CA LYS A 36 -71.08 -27.49 -7.83
C LYS A 36 -69.62 -27.91 -7.64
N ASN A 37 -68.94 -27.39 -6.61
CA ASN A 37 -67.50 -27.54 -6.41
C ASN A 37 -66.67 -27.21 -7.66
N GLU A 38 -67.07 -26.18 -8.42
CA GLU A 38 -66.35 -25.73 -9.64
C GLU A 38 -65.11 -24.88 -9.31
N LEU A 39 -64.89 -24.53 -8.04
CA LEU A 39 -63.55 -24.27 -7.52
C LEU A 39 -63.13 -25.55 -6.78
N THR A 40 -62.51 -26.44 -7.54
CA THR A 40 -62.14 -27.77 -7.05
C THR A 40 -60.87 -27.68 -6.20
N HIS A 41 -60.64 -28.68 -5.34
CA HIS A 41 -59.34 -28.87 -4.70
C HIS A 41 -58.17 -28.81 -5.70
N LYS A 42 -58.40 -29.25 -6.95
CA LYS A 42 -57.42 -29.20 -8.04
C LYS A 42 -57.05 -27.78 -8.47
N ASP A 43 -57.97 -26.82 -8.41
CA ASP A 43 -57.68 -25.43 -8.76
C ASP A 43 -56.78 -24.77 -7.70
N ILE A 44 -57.00 -25.11 -6.43
CA ILE A 44 -56.15 -24.69 -5.31
C ILE A 44 -54.76 -25.34 -5.41
N GLU A 45 -54.72 -26.65 -5.67
CA GLU A 45 -53.47 -27.42 -5.85
C GLU A 45 -52.66 -26.88 -7.05
N TYR A 46 -53.32 -26.52 -8.15
CA TYR A 46 -52.68 -25.90 -9.31
C TYR A 46 -52.10 -24.52 -8.98
N LEU A 47 -52.84 -23.68 -8.24
CA LEU A 47 -52.37 -22.37 -7.80
C LEU A 47 -51.18 -22.49 -6.86
N GLU A 48 -51.24 -23.39 -5.88
CA GLU A 48 -50.16 -23.68 -4.94
C GLU A 48 -48.90 -24.14 -5.69
N THR A 49 -49.04 -25.11 -6.59
CA THR A 49 -47.94 -25.61 -7.41
C THR A 49 -47.34 -24.48 -8.25
N THR A 50 -48.17 -23.67 -8.90
CA THR A 50 -47.71 -22.55 -9.73
C THR A 50 -46.99 -21.49 -8.91
N PHE A 51 -47.48 -21.20 -7.69
CA PHE A 51 -46.87 -20.21 -6.80
C PHE A 51 -45.52 -20.70 -6.28
N ASN A 52 -45.44 -21.95 -5.83
CA ASN A 52 -44.19 -22.57 -5.36
C ASN A 52 -43.14 -22.59 -6.46
N LEU A 53 -43.50 -22.97 -7.69
CA LEU A 53 -42.59 -22.92 -8.85
C LEU A 53 -42.07 -21.50 -9.14
N LYS A 54 -42.93 -20.48 -9.03
CA LYS A 54 -42.51 -19.08 -9.20
C LYS A 54 -41.58 -18.65 -8.08
N LEU A 55 -41.84 -19.06 -6.84
CA LEU A 55 -41.02 -18.74 -5.68
C LEU A 55 -39.62 -19.37 -5.81
N GLU A 56 -39.55 -20.66 -6.16
CA GLU A 56 -38.30 -21.38 -6.42
C GLU A 56 -37.50 -20.71 -7.54
N LYS A 57 -38.17 -20.29 -8.62
CA LYS A 57 -37.50 -19.58 -9.72
C LYS A 57 -36.93 -18.22 -9.27
N VAL A 58 -37.66 -17.48 -8.45
CA VAL A 58 -37.18 -16.20 -7.88
C VAL A 58 -35.98 -16.45 -6.97
N GLU A 59 -36.05 -17.45 -6.09
CA GLU A 59 -34.94 -17.82 -5.21
C GLU A 59 -33.69 -18.21 -5.99
N ALA A 60 -33.83 -19.04 -7.02
CA ALA A 60 -32.72 -19.46 -7.88
C ALA A 60 -32.07 -18.27 -8.60
N LEU A 61 -32.87 -17.32 -9.11
CA LEU A 61 -32.36 -16.10 -9.76
C LEU A 61 -31.59 -15.22 -8.77
N LEU A 62 -32.14 -15.01 -7.56
CA LEU A 62 -31.46 -14.22 -6.53
C LEU A 62 -30.15 -14.87 -6.07
N GLN A 63 -30.14 -16.19 -5.87
CA GLN A 63 -28.91 -16.92 -5.53
C GLN A 63 -27.84 -16.80 -6.64
N ALA A 64 -28.26 -16.88 -7.91
CA ALA A 64 -27.36 -16.71 -9.05
C ALA A 64 -26.79 -15.27 -9.10
N GLU A 65 -27.62 -14.26 -8.89
CA GLU A 65 -27.20 -12.85 -8.89
C GLU A 65 -26.24 -12.54 -7.73
N ILE A 66 -26.54 -13.03 -6.52
CA ILE A 66 -25.66 -12.89 -5.35
C ILE A 66 -24.30 -13.55 -5.62
N LYS A 67 -24.28 -14.76 -6.22
CA LYS A 67 -23.03 -15.45 -6.56
C LYS A 67 -22.23 -14.69 -7.62
N SER A 68 -22.91 -14.12 -8.62
CA SER A 68 -22.28 -13.28 -9.64
C SER A 68 -21.65 -12.02 -9.02
N LEU A 69 -22.40 -11.30 -8.19
CA LEU A 69 -21.92 -10.09 -7.49
C LEU A 69 -20.74 -10.39 -6.58
N LYS A 70 -20.77 -11.52 -5.86
CA LYS A 70 -19.65 -11.97 -5.03
C LYS A 70 -18.39 -12.19 -5.88
N THR A 71 -18.52 -12.88 -7.00
CA THR A 71 -17.40 -13.16 -7.92
C THR A 71 -16.82 -11.88 -8.51
N GLU A 72 -17.68 -10.92 -8.88
CA GLU A 72 -17.25 -9.61 -9.39
C GLU A 72 -16.51 -8.81 -8.31
N LEU A 73 -17.02 -8.83 -7.07
CA LEU A 73 -16.38 -8.15 -5.94
C LEU A 73 -15.01 -8.77 -5.61
N ASP A 74 -14.93 -10.10 -5.53
CA ASP A 74 -13.66 -10.82 -5.31
C ASP A 74 -12.63 -10.46 -6.39
N THR A 75 -13.06 -10.39 -7.66
CA THR A 75 -12.20 -9.98 -8.78
C THR A 75 -11.72 -8.52 -8.64
N LYS A 76 -12.62 -7.60 -8.26
CA LYS A 76 -12.27 -6.19 -8.04
C LYS A 76 -11.28 -6.03 -6.88
N ILE A 77 -11.47 -6.77 -5.79
CA ILE A 77 -10.56 -6.77 -4.64
C ILE A 77 -9.17 -7.26 -5.05
N GLU A 78 -9.08 -8.37 -5.80
CA GLU A 78 -7.79 -8.90 -6.23
C GLU A 78 -7.08 -7.93 -7.21
N ASN A 79 -7.82 -7.30 -8.13
CA ASN A 79 -7.25 -6.29 -9.03
C ASN A 79 -6.66 -5.10 -8.25
N VAL A 80 -7.39 -4.57 -7.26
CA VAL A 80 -6.91 -3.49 -6.39
C VAL A 80 -5.67 -3.92 -5.62
N ARG A 81 -5.66 -5.15 -5.08
CA ARG A 81 -4.52 -5.71 -4.36
C ARG A 81 -3.27 -5.79 -5.24
N VAL A 82 -3.41 -6.31 -6.47
CA VAL A 82 -2.31 -6.38 -7.45
C VAL A 82 -1.81 -4.98 -7.82
N GLU A 83 -2.70 -4.02 -8.06
CA GLU A 83 -2.32 -2.65 -8.37
C GLU A 83 -1.53 -1.99 -7.22
N LEU A 84 -1.98 -2.19 -5.97
CA LEU A 84 -1.29 -1.67 -4.79
C LEU A 84 0.08 -2.31 -4.60
N ASN A 85 0.21 -3.63 -4.76
CA ASN A 85 1.51 -4.31 -4.69
C ASN A 85 2.47 -3.76 -5.73
N ASN A 86 2.04 -3.61 -6.99
CA ASN A 86 2.87 -3.04 -8.04
C ASN A 86 3.31 -1.59 -7.73
N LYS A 87 2.43 -0.76 -7.16
CA LYS A 87 2.78 0.60 -6.73
C LYS A 87 3.81 0.60 -5.60
N ILE A 88 3.68 -0.33 -4.65
CA ILE A 88 4.63 -0.48 -3.54
C ILE A 88 6.00 -0.91 -4.07
N ASP A 89 6.06 -1.94 -4.92
CA ASP A 89 7.31 -2.44 -5.51
C ASP A 89 8.03 -1.35 -6.32
N ASN A 90 7.29 -0.58 -7.11
CA ASN A 90 7.85 0.56 -7.84
C ASN A 90 8.45 1.61 -6.90
N LYS A 91 7.79 1.90 -5.77
CA LYS A 91 8.30 2.85 -4.78
C LYS A 91 9.54 2.34 -4.05
N PHE A 92 9.62 1.05 -3.76
CA PHE A 92 10.84 0.43 -3.23
C PHE A 92 12.00 0.56 -4.22
N ASN A 93 11.79 0.21 -5.49
CA ASN A 93 12.82 0.34 -6.52
C ASN A 93 13.29 1.80 -6.71
N GLU A 94 12.37 2.78 -6.66
CA GLU A 94 12.73 4.20 -6.69
C GLU A 94 13.59 4.61 -5.49
N LEU A 95 13.30 4.08 -4.29
CA LEU A 95 14.06 4.37 -3.08
C LEU A 95 15.45 3.72 -3.11
N ASP A 96 15.55 2.46 -3.55
CA ASP A 96 16.83 1.76 -3.68
C ASP A 96 17.76 2.51 -4.65
N ASN A 97 17.25 2.95 -5.80
CA ASN A 97 18.01 3.76 -6.74
C ASN A 97 18.49 5.10 -6.13
N LYS A 98 17.65 5.76 -5.32
CA LYS A 98 18.05 6.99 -4.62
C LYS A 98 19.15 6.72 -3.59
N ILE A 99 19.05 5.61 -2.86
CA ILE A 99 20.07 5.20 -1.88
C ILE A 99 21.40 4.93 -2.58
N ASP A 100 21.39 4.22 -3.71
CA ASP A 100 22.60 3.92 -4.48
C ASP A 100 23.25 5.18 -5.06
N ASN A 101 22.46 6.14 -5.53
CA ASN A 101 22.96 7.43 -5.99
C ASN A 101 23.65 8.19 -4.85
N VAL A 102 22.99 8.35 -3.69
CA VAL A 102 23.58 9.01 -2.51
C VAL A 102 24.85 8.31 -2.06
N ARG A 103 24.87 6.98 -2.07
CA ARG A 103 26.06 6.18 -1.72
C ARG A 103 27.22 6.44 -2.68
N THR A 104 26.92 6.61 -3.97
CA THR A 104 27.93 6.88 -4.99
C THR A 104 28.48 8.30 -4.86
N GLU A 105 27.62 9.29 -4.63
CA GLU A 105 28.01 10.68 -4.35
C GLU A 105 28.91 10.76 -3.12
N LEU A 106 28.51 10.16 -1.99
CA LEU A 106 29.31 10.15 -0.76
C LEU A 106 30.67 9.47 -0.95
N LYS A 107 30.75 8.40 -1.74
CA LYS A 107 32.05 7.77 -2.08
C LYS A 107 32.94 8.72 -2.88
N SER A 108 32.37 9.49 -3.79
CA SER A 108 33.11 10.50 -4.56
C SER A 108 33.62 11.61 -3.65
N ASP A 109 32.76 12.15 -2.80
CA ASP A 109 33.12 13.21 -1.85
C ASP A 109 34.24 12.78 -0.90
N ILE A 110 34.18 11.56 -0.38
CA ILE A 110 35.24 10.99 0.47
C ILE A 110 36.56 10.91 -0.31
N LYS A 111 36.53 10.42 -1.55
CA LYS A 111 37.73 10.32 -2.39
C LYS A 111 38.34 11.70 -2.69
N ASP A 112 37.50 12.70 -2.95
CA ASP A 112 37.96 14.06 -3.20
C ASP A 112 38.57 14.70 -1.96
N LEU A 113 38.02 14.41 -0.77
CA LEU A 113 38.60 14.80 0.51
C LEU A 113 39.95 14.11 0.77
N ASP A 114 40.07 12.81 0.50
CA ASP A 114 41.33 12.06 0.63
C ASP A 114 42.42 12.69 -0.27
N ASN A 115 42.11 12.94 -1.54
CA ASN A 115 43.04 13.59 -2.48
C ASN A 115 43.49 14.98 -2.00
N LYS A 116 42.55 15.76 -1.43
CA LYS A 116 42.85 17.08 -0.88
C LYS A 116 43.74 16.99 0.35
N PHE A 117 43.52 15.98 1.20
CA PHE A 117 44.35 15.73 2.38
C PHE A 117 45.77 15.32 1.97
N ASP A 118 45.92 14.38 1.04
CA ASP A 118 47.22 13.97 0.50
C ASP A 118 47.99 15.14 -0.10
N THR A 119 47.30 16.00 -0.87
CA THR A 119 47.91 17.21 -1.44
C THR A 119 48.41 18.14 -0.35
N LYS A 120 47.61 18.38 0.70
CA LYS A 120 48.01 19.26 1.81
C LYS A 120 49.13 18.67 2.65
N PHE A 121 49.17 17.35 2.81
CA PHE A 121 50.25 16.65 3.49
C PHE A 121 51.57 16.80 2.71
N ASN A 122 51.55 16.57 1.39
CA ASN A 122 52.72 16.75 0.52
C ASN A 122 53.23 18.21 0.51
N GLU A 123 52.32 19.20 0.52
CA GLU A 123 52.69 20.61 0.65
C GLU A 123 53.40 20.90 1.99
N LEU A 124 52.94 20.27 3.09
CA LEU A 124 53.56 20.41 4.41
C LEU A 124 54.93 19.76 4.46
N ASP A 125 55.08 18.53 3.96
CA ASP A 125 56.37 17.83 3.88
C ASP A 125 57.39 18.66 3.10
N THR A 126 56.98 19.21 1.95
CA THR A 126 57.84 20.08 1.14
C THR A 126 58.30 21.32 1.92
N LYS A 127 57.39 21.98 2.66
CA LYS A 127 57.74 23.14 3.50
C LYS A 127 58.69 22.75 4.63
N ILE A 128 58.49 21.60 5.27
CA ILE A 128 59.38 21.10 6.32
C ILE A 128 60.78 20.84 5.76
N ASP A 129 60.88 20.22 4.59
CA ASP A 129 62.17 19.97 3.93
C ASP A 129 62.91 21.26 3.56
N VAL A 130 62.20 22.24 3.01
CA VAL A 130 62.76 23.58 2.73
C VAL A 130 63.29 24.23 4.01
N ASN A 131 62.47 24.30 5.07
CA ASN A 131 62.88 24.88 6.34
C ASN A 131 64.09 24.15 6.95
N LYS A 132 64.15 22.82 6.83
CA LYS A 132 65.28 22.01 7.28
C LYS A 132 66.56 22.31 6.50
N MET A 133 66.47 22.51 5.18
CA MET A 133 67.60 22.91 4.34
C MET A 133 68.10 24.32 4.71
N GLU A 134 67.20 25.28 4.89
CA GLU A 134 67.52 26.66 5.30
C GLU A 134 68.18 26.70 6.68
N LEU A 135 67.66 25.93 7.65
CA LEU A 135 68.27 25.83 8.97
C LEU A 135 69.67 25.21 8.89
N LYS A 136 69.84 24.13 8.10
CA LYS A 136 71.15 23.47 7.93
C LYS A 136 72.16 24.39 7.25
N SER A 137 71.76 25.16 6.25
CA SER A 137 72.65 26.12 5.58
C SER A 137 73.06 27.26 6.53
N THR A 138 72.10 27.78 7.29
CA THR A 138 72.33 28.80 8.33
C THR A 138 73.30 28.30 9.39
N LEU A 139 73.11 27.10 9.92
CA LEU A 139 74.03 26.51 10.90
C LEU A 139 75.44 26.29 10.34
N ARG A 140 75.56 25.86 9.07
CA ARG A 140 76.87 25.73 8.40
C ARG A 140 77.60 27.06 8.30
N LEU A 141 76.90 28.14 7.97
CA LEU A 141 77.46 29.49 7.94
C LEU A 141 77.93 29.94 9.33
N HIS A 142 77.11 29.75 10.36
CA HIS A 142 77.49 30.10 11.73
C HIS A 142 78.71 29.29 12.21
N ASN A 143 78.74 27.99 11.95
CA ASN A 143 79.89 27.14 12.29
C ASN A 143 81.18 27.61 11.58
N TRP A 144 81.07 28.02 10.31
CA TRP A 144 82.20 28.57 9.57
C TRP A 144 82.68 29.90 10.17
N MET A 145 81.76 30.81 10.50
CA MET A 145 82.07 32.10 11.15
C MET A 145 82.72 31.91 12.53
N PHE A 146 82.22 30.98 13.36
CA PHE A 146 82.84 30.70 14.65
C PHE A 146 84.26 30.16 14.49
N GLY A 147 84.52 29.32 13.47
CA GLY A 147 85.86 28.84 13.16
C GLY A 147 86.85 29.95 12.83
N THR A 148 86.44 30.94 12.03
CA THR A 148 87.30 32.10 11.69
C THR A 148 87.54 32.99 12.90
N ILE A 149 86.50 33.27 13.71
CA ILE A 149 86.60 34.04 14.94
C ILE A 149 87.59 33.39 15.92
N ILE A 150 87.44 32.08 16.18
CA ILE A 150 88.34 31.33 17.08
C ILE A 150 89.79 31.41 16.59
N THR A 151 90.03 31.21 15.29
CA THR A 151 91.38 31.26 14.70
C THR A 151 92.02 32.63 14.88
N ILE A 152 91.27 33.72 14.63
CA ILE A 152 91.73 35.09 14.83
C ILE A 152 92.03 35.35 16.32
N SER A 153 91.14 34.95 17.22
CA SER A 153 91.32 35.13 18.67
C SER A 153 92.58 34.42 19.20
N ILE A 154 92.84 33.18 18.76
CA ILE A 154 94.06 32.44 19.12
C ILE A 154 95.31 33.14 18.57
N GLY A 155 95.29 33.59 17.31
CA GLY A 155 96.43 34.27 16.69
C GLY A 155 96.81 35.57 17.42
N ILE A 156 95.82 36.36 17.83
CA ILE A 156 96.03 37.58 18.64
C ILE A 156 96.64 37.20 20.00
N LEU A 157 96.10 36.19 20.69
CA LEU A 157 96.60 35.75 21.99
C LEU A 157 98.06 35.28 21.94
N LEU A 158 98.43 34.48 20.93
CA LEU A 158 99.81 34.04 20.74
C LEU A 158 100.75 35.22 20.49
N THR A 159 100.34 36.18 19.66
CA THR A 159 101.12 37.40 19.39
C THR A 159 101.37 38.22 20.65
N LEU A 160 100.40 38.26 21.58
CA LEU A 160 100.54 38.95 22.86
C LEU A 160 101.43 38.21 23.86
N ILE A 161 101.48 36.87 23.82
CA ILE A 161 102.30 36.05 24.76
C ILE A 161 103.79 36.07 24.37
N PHE A 162 104.10 36.07 23.07
CA PHE A 162 105.48 35.96 22.56
C PHE A 162 106.16 37.31 22.24
N LYS A 163 105.55 38.44 22.64
CA LYS A 163 106.10 39.79 22.52
C LYS A 163 106.55 40.31 23.87
#